data_AF-A0A348WQJ5-F1
#
_entry.id   AF-A0A348WQJ5-F1
#
_cell.length_a   1.000
_cell.length_b   1.000
_cell.length_c   1.000
_cell.angle_alpha   90.00
_cell.angle_beta   90.00
_cell.angle_gamma   90.00
#
_symmetry.space_group_name_H-M   'P 1'
#
loop_
_entity.id
_entity.type
_entity.pdbx_description
1 polymer ?
#
loop_
_entity_poly.entity_id
_entity_poly.type
_entity_poly.pdbx_seq_one_letter_code
_entity_poly.pdbx_strand_id
1 'polypeptide(L)'
;DRDRFVLSNGHGSMLIYSLLHLTGYDLSIDDIKQFRQLHSKTPGHPEYGYTPGIETTTGPLGQGIANAVGMALAEKTLAAQFNRDEHNVVDHFTYTFLGDGCLMEGISHEACSLAGTLGLGKLIAFYDDNGISIDGEVEGWFTDDTAQRFESYNWHVIRDVDGHDADAIKQAIESAR
;
A
#
# COMPACT_ATOMS: atom_id res chain seq x y z
N ASP A 1 4.32 -5.80 16.95
CA ASP A 1 4.78 -6.44 15.71
C ASP A 1 3.61 -6.80 14.78
N ARG A 2 2.62 -5.90 14.62
CA ARG A 2 1.55 -6.12 13.62
C ARG A 2 2.12 -5.89 12.21
N ASP A 3 1.50 -6.38 11.16
CA ASP A 3 1.80 -5.91 9.79
C ASP A 3 1.39 -4.44 9.63
N ARG A 4 1.96 -3.73 8.66
CA ARG A 4 1.53 -2.37 8.29
C ARG A 4 0.80 -2.44 6.96
N PHE A 5 -0.34 -1.75 6.87
CA PHE A 5 -1.08 -1.60 5.62
C PHE A 5 -1.23 -0.10 5.29
N VAL A 6 -0.90 0.27 4.06
CA VAL A 6 -1.02 1.64 3.55
C VAL A 6 -1.88 1.65 2.28
N LEU A 7 -2.90 2.51 2.24
CA LEU A 7 -3.68 2.77 1.03
C LEU A 7 -3.11 4.00 0.31
N SER A 8 -2.12 3.83 -0.58
CA SER A 8 -1.45 4.94 -1.28
C SER A 8 -2.38 5.67 -2.25
N ASN A 9 -3.26 4.93 -2.93
CA ASN A 9 -4.40 5.47 -3.68
C ASN A 9 -5.53 5.89 -2.72
N GLY A 10 -5.23 6.82 -1.81
CA GLY A 10 -6.09 7.19 -0.68
C GLY A 10 -7.49 7.72 -1.05
N HIS A 11 -7.75 8.05 -2.31
CA HIS A 11 -9.10 8.40 -2.77
C HIS A 11 -10.08 7.22 -2.62
N GLY A 12 -9.60 5.97 -2.63
CA GLY A 12 -10.35 4.75 -2.33
C GLY A 12 -10.69 4.56 -0.85
N SER A 13 -10.79 5.64 -0.07
CA SER A 13 -10.89 5.62 1.41
C SER A 13 -12.01 4.75 1.98
N MET A 14 -13.15 4.64 1.27
CA MET A 14 -14.24 3.76 1.71
C MET A 14 -13.87 2.28 1.74
N LEU A 15 -12.91 1.83 0.93
CA LEU A 15 -12.39 0.46 0.99
C LEU A 15 -11.74 0.19 2.35
N ILE A 16 -10.79 1.05 2.77
CA ILE A 16 -10.10 0.85 4.04
C ILE A 16 -11.03 1.05 5.24
N TYR A 17 -12.00 1.97 5.18
CA TYR A 17 -12.99 2.12 6.25
C TYR A 17 -13.90 0.89 6.36
N SER A 18 -14.28 0.30 5.23
CA SER A 18 -15.07 -0.93 5.20
C SER A 18 -14.28 -2.11 5.78
N LEU A 19 -13.00 -2.25 5.41
CA LEU A 19 -12.11 -3.25 5.98
C LEU A 19 -11.98 -3.09 7.50
N LEU A 20 -11.66 -1.88 7.97
CA LEU A 20 -11.50 -1.59 9.40
C LEU A 20 -12.77 -1.90 10.21
N HIS A 21 -13.94 -1.52 9.70
CA HIS A 21 -15.22 -1.86 10.30
C HIS A 21 -15.44 -3.37 10.39
N LEU A 22 -15.26 -4.08 9.26
CA LEU A 22 -15.51 -5.52 9.18
C LEU A 22 -14.52 -6.36 10.00
N THR A 23 -13.28 -5.88 10.16
CA THR A 23 -12.27 -6.55 10.98
C THR A 23 -12.32 -6.16 12.46
N GLY A 24 -13.31 -5.35 12.88
CA GLY A 24 -13.60 -5.07 14.28
C GLY A 24 -12.76 -3.96 14.93
N TYR A 25 -12.19 -3.04 14.15
CA TYR A 25 -11.65 -1.79 14.71
C TYR A 25 -12.77 -0.94 15.32
N ASP A 26 -12.41 0.04 16.14
CA ASP A 26 -13.35 1.03 16.71
C ASP A 26 -13.84 2.05 15.64
N LEU A 27 -14.49 1.51 14.61
CA LEU A 27 -15.11 2.21 13.50
C LEU A 27 -16.47 1.57 13.22
N SER A 28 -17.53 2.23 13.68
CA SER A 28 -18.88 1.68 13.63
C SER A 28 -19.52 1.85 12.25
N ILE A 29 -20.64 1.14 12.03
CA ILE A 29 -21.46 1.36 10.83
C ILE A 29 -22.04 2.78 10.79
N ASP A 30 -22.25 3.42 11.93
CA ASP A 30 -22.76 4.79 11.99
C ASP A 30 -21.65 5.80 11.63
N ASP A 31 -20.39 5.52 11.98
CA ASP A 31 -19.25 6.31 11.47
C ASP A 31 -19.19 6.22 9.94
N ILE A 32 -19.33 5.03 9.35
CA ILE A 32 -19.38 4.83 7.89
C ILE A 32 -20.50 5.66 7.24
N LYS A 33 -21.70 5.69 7.84
CA LYS A 33 -22.81 6.52 7.32
C LYS A 33 -22.50 8.02 7.36
N GLN A 34 -21.53 8.44 8.17
CA GLN A 34 -21.04 9.82 8.24
C GLN A 34 -19.83 10.09 7.33
N PHE A 35 -19.60 9.25 6.31
CA PHE A 35 -18.53 9.46 5.33
C PHE A 35 -18.53 10.90 4.78
N ARG A 36 -17.35 11.52 4.82
CA ARG A 36 -17.09 12.92 4.39
C ARG A 36 -17.88 13.99 5.14
N GLN A 37 -18.56 13.66 6.24
CA GLN A 37 -19.24 14.65 7.06
C GLN A 37 -18.24 15.31 8.03
N LEU A 38 -18.52 16.57 8.38
CA LEU A 38 -17.70 17.36 9.29
C LEU A 38 -17.49 16.63 10.63
N HIS A 39 -16.24 16.55 11.08
CA HIS A 39 -15.82 15.86 12.31
C HIS A 39 -16.05 14.34 12.35
N SER A 40 -16.44 13.70 11.24
CA SER A 40 -16.54 12.25 11.18
C SER A 40 -15.17 11.57 11.33
N LYS A 41 -15.18 10.32 11.81
CA LYS A 41 -14.01 9.42 11.79
C LYS A 41 -13.71 8.87 10.39
N THR A 42 -14.46 9.25 9.37
CA THR A 42 -14.34 8.75 7.99
C THR A 42 -14.22 9.92 7.00
N PRO A 43 -13.11 10.68 7.05
CA PRO A 43 -12.85 11.78 6.11
C PRO A 43 -12.70 11.29 4.67
N GLY A 44 -12.69 12.22 3.72
CA GLY A 44 -12.67 11.90 2.29
C GLY A 44 -11.43 11.15 1.82
N HIS A 45 -10.31 11.34 2.50
CA HIS A 45 -9.07 10.56 2.37
C HIS A 45 -8.67 10.05 3.76
N PRO A 46 -7.91 8.96 3.91
CA PRO A 46 -7.51 8.45 5.21
C PRO A 46 -6.63 9.46 5.95
N GLU A 47 -6.93 9.71 7.22
CA GLU A 47 -6.17 10.63 8.07
C GLU A 47 -5.67 9.91 9.32
N TYR A 48 -4.34 9.89 9.50
CA TYR A 48 -3.71 9.35 10.70
C TYR A 48 -4.18 10.10 11.95
N GLY A 49 -4.53 9.35 12.99
CA GLY A 49 -5.02 9.89 14.26
C GLY A 49 -6.53 10.14 14.34
N TYR A 50 -7.24 10.17 13.21
CA TYR A 50 -8.71 10.31 13.18
C TYR A 50 -9.42 8.96 13.21
N THR A 51 -8.96 8.03 12.37
CA THR A 51 -9.59 6.71 12.18
C THR A 51 -8.70 5.62 12.79
N PRO A 52 -9.18 4.81 13.75
CA PRO A 52 -8.42 3.70 14.29
C PRO A 52 -8.00 2.71 13.18
N GLY A 53 -6.72 2.37 13.12
CA GLY A 53 -6.15 1.46 12.13
C GLY A 53 -5.59 2.12 10.87
N ILE A 54 -5.75 3.43 10.69
CA ILE A 54 -5.04 4.17 9.64
C ILE A 54 -3.60 4.43 10.08
N GLU A 55 -2.64 3.92 9.31
CA GLU A 55 -1.20 3.98 9.62
C GLU A 55 -0.54 5.29 9.18
N THR A 56 -1.07 5.95 8.14
CA THR A 56 -0.57 7.23 7.62
C THR A 56 -1.68 7.98 6.89
N THR A 57 -1.58 9.31 6.82
CA THR A 57 -2.48 10.13 6.01
C THR A 57 -2.07 10.02 4.54
N THR A 58 -3.00 9.60 3.69
CA THR A 58 -2.79 9.54 2.23
C THR A 58 -3.83 10.38 1.50
N GLY A 59 -3.70 10.50 0.18
CA GLY A 59 -4.53 11.39 -0.65
C GLY A 59 -3.69 12.05 -1.73
N PRO A 60 -2.62 12.79 -1.36
CA PRO A 60 -1.58 13.17 -2.31
C PRO A 60 -0.92 11.91 -2.88
N LEU A 61 -1.06 11.71 -4.18
CA LEU A 61 -0.60 10.50 -4.88
C LEU A 61 0.92 10.31 -4.72
N GLY A 62 1.35 9.05 -4.71
CA GLY A 62 2.77 8.67 -4.56
C GLY A 62 3.33 8.73 -3.14
N GLN A 63 2.79 9.56 -2.24
CA GLN A 63 3.34 9.66 -0.88
C GLN A 63 3.10 8.40 -0.04
N GLY A 64 1.98 7.69 -0.23
CA GLY A 64 1.68 6.48 0.53
C GLY A 64 2.68 5.34 0.27
N ILE A 65 3.05 5.07 -0.99
CA ILE A 65 4.10 4.09 -1.31
C ILE A 65 5.46 4.53 -0.73
N ALA A 66 5.78 5.82 -0.74
CA ALA A 66 6.99 6.32 -0.10
C ALA A 66 6.96 6.12 1.44
N ASN A 67 5.81 6.31 2.10
CA ASN A 67 5.64 5.98 3.50
C ASN A 67 5.81 4.48 3.76
N ALA A 68 5.24 3.61 2.92
CA ALA A 68 5.37 2.16 3.03
C ALA A 68 6.83 1.70 2.90
N VAL A 69 7.61 2.30 1.98
CA VAL A 69 9.06 2.08 1.89
C VAL A 69 9.76 2.43 3.20
N GLY A 70 9.41 3.58 3.81
CA GLY A 70 9.94 3.97 5.12
C GLY A 70 9.56 3.00 6.25
N MET A 71 8.32 2.50 6.27
CA MET A 71 7.87 1.51 7.25
C MET A 71 8.62 0.17 7.12
N ALA A 72 8.81 -0.32 5.91
CA ALA A 72 9.58 -1.55 5.65
C ALA A 72 11.07 -1.38 6.01
N LEU A 73 11.65 -0.21 5.75
CA LEU A 73 13.01 0.12 6.18
C LEU A 73 13.13 0.14 7.70
N ALA A 74 12.14 0.70 8.40
CA ALA A 74 12.12 0.72 9.86
C ALA A 74 12.03 -0.70 10.44
N GLU A 75 11.17 -1.57 9.89
CA GLU A 75 11.08 -2.98 10.27
C GLU A 75 12.44 -3.67 10.11
N LYS A 76 13.05 -3.58 8.92
CA LYS A 76 14.34 -4.22 8.63
C LYS A 76 15.45 -3.74 9.55
N THR A 77 15.48 -2.43 9.82
CA THR A 77 16.48 -1.82 10.70
C THR A 77 16.32 -2.27 12.15
N LEU A 78 15.08 -2.29 12.66
CA LEU A 78 14.80 -2.72 14.03
C LEU A 78 15.02 -4.22 14.20
N ALA A 79 14.63 -5.05 13.23
CA ALA A 79 14.92 -6.47 13.22
C ALA A 79 16.42 -6.73 13.33
N ALA A 80 17.25 -6.05 12.53
CA ALA A 80 18.71 -6.18 12.59
C ALA A 80 19.33 -5.73 13.94
N GLN A 81 18.72 -4.76 14.62
CA GLN A 81 19.21 -4.25 15.91
C GLN A 81 18.79 -5.15 17.09
N PHE A 82 17.55 -5.64 17.09
CA PHE A 82 16.92 -6.23 18.27
C PHE A 82 16.75 -7.75 18.17
N ASN A 83 16.64 -8.34 16.98
CA ASN A 83 16.52 -9.80 16.89
C ASN A 83 17.83 -10.47 17.33
N ARG A 84 17.71 -11.66 17.91
CA ARG A 84 18.79 -12.55 18.33
C ARG A 84 18.48 -13.96 17.83
N ASP A 85 19.45 -14.86 17.84
CA ASP A 85 19.36 -16.19 17.21
C ASP A 85 18.04 -16.95 17.52
N GLU A 86 17.54 -16.90 18.76
CA GLU A 86 16.30 -17.58 19.17
C GLU A 86 15.12 -16.62 19.42
N HIS A 87 15.28 -15.33 19.11
CA HIS A 87 14.30 -14.28 19.44
C HIS A 87 14.13 -13.30 18.28
N ASN A 88 13.14 -13.58 17.43
CA ASN A 88 12.67 -12.65 16.41
C ASN A 88 11.50 -11.83 16.97
N VAL A 89 11.83 -10.69 17.58
CA VAL A 89 10.85 -9.79 18.23
C VAL A 89 10.30 -8.72 17.29
N VAL A 90 10.97 -8.51 16.15
CA VAL A 90 10.51 -7.69 15.03
C VAL A 90 10.54 -8.54 13.77
N ASP A 91 9.35 -8.93 13.31
CA ASP A 91 9.15 -9.74 12.12
C ASP A 91 7.74 -9.50 11.56
N HIS A 92 7.59 -8.45 10.74
CA HIS A 92 6.30 -8.13 10.13
C HIS A 92 6.45 -7.61 8.69
N PHE A 93 5.37 -7.72 7.92
CA PHE A 93 5.28 -7.23 6.56
C PHE A 93 4.75 -5.80 6.50
N THR A 94 5.10 -5.11 5.42
CA THR A 94 4.45 -3.86 5.01
C THR A 94 3.76 -4.07 3.67
N TYR A 95 2.45 -3.87 3.64
CA TYR A 95 1.60 -3.97 2.46
C TYR A 95 1.15 -2.59 2.02
N THR A 96 1.08 -2.36 0.71
CA THR A 96 0.58 -1.09 0.17
C THR A 96 -0.22 -1.27 -1.11
N PHE A 97 -1.37 -0.63 -1.18
CA PHE A 97 -2.18 -0.54 -2.40
C PHE A 97 -1.86 0.78 -3.11
N LEU A 98 -1.75 0.73 -4.44
CA LEU A 98 -1.46 1.89 -5.28
C LEU A 98 -2.09 1.70 -6.66
N GLY A 99 -2.32 2.79 -7.39
CA GLY A 99 -2.84 2.75 -8.77
C GLY A 99 -1.99 3.61 -9.71
N ASP A 100 -2.43 3.81 -10.95
CA ASP A 100 -1.70 4.55 -11.99
C ASP A 100 -1.22 5.92 -11.51
N GLY A 101 -2.10 6.67 -10.86
CA GLY A 101 -1.78 7.99 -10.33
C GLY A 101 -0.61 7.99 -9.34
N CYS A 102 -0.41 6.92 -8.58
CA CYS A 102 0.76 6.79 -7.71
C CYS A 102 2.03 6.50 -8.53
N LEU A 103 1.93 5.72 -9.59
CA LEU A 103 3.08 5.27 -10.39
C LEU A 103 3.55 6.29 -11.43
N MET A 104 2.68 7.22 -11.82
CA MET A 104 3.05 8.39 -12.63
C MET A 104 3.83 9.43 -11.82
N GLU A 105 3.61 9.51 -10.51
CA GLU A 105 4.31 10.46 -9.64
C GLU A 105 5.78 10.09 -9.48
N GLY A 106 6.67 11.07 -9.67
CA GLY A 106 8.13 10.87 -9.62
C GLY A 106 8.65 10.36 -8.26
N ILE A 107 7.94 10.68 -7.17
CA ILE A 107 8.29 10.17 -5.84
C ILE A 107 8.19 8.64 -5.74
N SER A 108 7.33 8.00 -6.55
CA SER A 108 7.26 6.54 -6.62
C SER A 108 8.52 5.94 -7.22
N HIS A 109 9.10 6.59 -8.24
CA HIS A 109 10.40 6.20 -8.81
C HIS A 109 11.50 6.29 -7.75
N GLU A 110 11.62 7.41 -7.05
CA GLU A 110 12.64 7.62 -6.03
C GLU A 110 12.55 6.57 -4.91
N ALA A 111 11.35 6.38 -4.34
CA ALA A 111 11.13 5.48 -3.24
C ALA A 111 11.32 4.01 -3.65
N CYS A 112 10.77 3.59 -4.79
CA CYS A 112 10.85 2.19 -5.23
C CYS A 112 12.26 1.82 -5.71
N SER A 113 13.00 2.75 -6.34
CA SER A 113 14.41 2.55 -6.68
C SER A 113 15.27 2.32 -5.43
N LEU A 114 15.06 3.14 -4.38
CA LEU A 114 15.73 2.97 -3.11
C LEU A 114 15.34 1.64 -2.42
N ALA A 115 14.06 1.30 -2.40
CA ALA A 115 13.56 0.07 -1.79
C ALA A 115 14.20 -1.19 -2.38
N GLY A 116 14.35 -1.22 -3.71
CA GLY A 116 15.01 -2.32 -4.40
C GLY A 116 16.51 -2.36 -4.14
N THR A 117 17.19 -1.20 -4.14
CA THR A 117 18.62 -1.09 -3.74
C THR A 117 18.86 -1.64 -2.33
N LEU A 118 17.93 -1.37 -1.40
CA LEU A 118 18.03 -1.81 -0.01
C LEU A 118 17.55 -3.25 0.20
N GLY A 119 17.00 -3.94 -0.82
CA GLY A 119 16.48 -5.30 -0.70
C GLY A 119 15.41 -5.41 0.40
N LEU A 120 14.37 -4.58 0.34
CA LEU A 120 13.26 -4.58 1.31
C LEU A 120 12.26 -5.72 1.03
N GLY A 121 12.68 -6.97 1.25
CA GLY A 121 11.89 -8.17 0.90
C GLY A 121 10.57 -8.38 1.65
N LYS A 122 10.29 -7.59 2.71
CA LYS A 122 9.00 -7.61 3.42
C LYS A 122 8.05 -6.48 3.01
N LEU A 123 8.39 -5.72 1.96
CA LEU A 123 7.52 -4.74 1.34
C LEU A 123 6.80 -5.38 0.15
N ILE A 124 5.47 -5.45 0.21
CA ILE A 124 4.63 -6.01 -0.85
C ILE A 124 3.67 -4.93 -1.33
N ALA A 125 3.75 -4.58 -2.61
CA ALA A 125 2.91 -3.57 -3.24
C ALA A 125 1.91 -4.22 -4.21
N PHE A 126 0.65 -3.81 -4.12
CA PHE A 126 -0.41 -4.21 -5.03
C PHE A 126 -0.72 -3.03 -5.93
N TYR A 127 -0.44 -3.20 -7.21
CA TYR A 127 -0.79 -2.24 -8.24
C TYR A 127 -2.18 -2.58 -8.79
N ASP A 128 -3.15 -1.72 -8.53
CA ASP A 128 -4.48 -1.75 -9.12
C ASP A 128 -4.40 -1.24 -10.57
N ASP A 129 -4.00 -2.14 -11.46
CA ASP A 129 -3.81 -1.90 -12.88
C ASP A 129 -5.15 -2.01 -13.63
N ASN A 130 -5.91 -0.92 -13.64
CA ASN A 130 -7.25 -0.90 -14.23
C ASN A 130 -7.36 -0.09 -15.54
N GLY A 131 -6.26 0.55 -15.95
CA GLY A 131 -6.18 1.31 -17.20
C GLY A 131 -6.92 2.64 -17.19
N ILE A 132 -7.39 3.14 -16.04
CA ILE A 132 -8.19 4.36 -15.93
C ILE A 132 -7.56 5.36 -14.95
N SER A 133 -7.53 6.62 -15.36
CA SER A 133 -7.33 7.76 -14.48
C SER A 133 -8.46 8.79 -14.65
N ILE A 134 -8.35 9.96 -14.02
CA ILE A 134 -9.44 10.97 -14.04
C ILE A 134 -9.80 11.40 -15.47
N ASP A 135 -8.81 11.57 -16.35
CA ASP A 135 -9.02 12.05 -17.72
C ASP A 135 -9.47 10.93 -18.69
N GLY A 136 -9.57 9.67 -18.22
CA GLY A 136 -10.01 8.52 -19.01
C GLY A 136 -8.97 7.41 -19.08
N GLU A 137 -8.94 6.72 -20.22
CA GLU A 137 -8.00 5.63 -20.51
C GLU A 137 -6.55 6.14 -20.51
N VAL A 138 -5.70 5.46 -19.73
CA VAL A 138 -4.34 5.94 -19.44
C VAL A 138 -3.39 5.91 -20.63
N GLU A 139 -3.70 5.14 -21.68
CA GLU A 139 -2.85 4.97 -22.87
C GLU A 139 -2.45 6.28 -23.56
N GLY A 140 -3.23 7.35 -23.36
CA GLY A 140 -2.93 8.69 -23.88
C GLY A 140 -1.75 9.40 -23.19
N TRP A 141 -1.37 8.99 -21.97
CA TRP A 141 -0.34 9.69 -21.16
C TRP A 141 0.51 8.79 -20.27
N PHE A 142 0.17 7.51 -20.10
CA PHE A 142 0.92 6.54 -19.31
C PHE A 142 0.94 5.19 -20.05
N THR A 143 2.11 4.85 -20.59
CA THR A 143 2.34 3.67 -21.45
C THR A 143 3.63 2.93 -21.07
N ASP A 144 4.10 3.12 -19.83
CA ASP A 144 5.27 2.43 -19.31
C ASP A 144 5.03 0.91 -19.34
N ASP A 145 6.06 0.13 -19.68
CA ASP A 145 6.13 -1.26 -19.20
C ASP A 145 6.47 -1.20 -17.70
N THR A 146 5.42 -1.04 -16.89
CA THR A 146 5.53 -0.90 -15.45
C THR A 146 6.24 -2.09 -14.82
N ALA A 147 5.99 -3.31 -15.32
CA ALA A 147 6.64 -4.50 -14.79
C ALA A 147 8.15 -4.48 -15.04
N GLN A 148 8.58 -4.18 -16.28
CA GLN A 148 10.00 -4.03 -16.61
C GLN A 148 10.66 -2.89 -15.82
N ARG A 149 9.94 -1.78 -15.62
CA ARG A 149 10.40 -0.66 -14.79
C ARG A 149 10.72 -1.12 -13.37
N PHE A 150 9.82 -1.85 -12.71
CA PHE A 150 10.04 -2.33 -11.35
C PHE A 150 11.11 -3.44 -11.27
N GLU A 151 11.20 -4.32 -12.26
CA GLU A 151 12.31 -5.27 -12.36
C GLU A 151 13.67 -4.56 -12.49
N SER A 152 13.74 -3.43 -13.20
CA SER A 152 14.96 -2.62 -13.28
C SER A 152 15.38 -2.01 -11.94
N TYR A 153 14.43 -1.88 -11.00
CA TYR A 153 14.72 -1.49 -9.61
C TYR A 153 15.10 -2.68 -8.73
N ASN A 154 15.14 -3.91 -9.25
CA ASN A 154 15.33 -5.18 -8.51
C ASN A 154 14.14 -5.60 -7.65
N TRP A 155 12.91 -5.27 -8.07
CA TRP A 155 11.70 -5.84 -7.46
C TRP A 155 11.38 -7.21 -8.07
N HIS A 156 10.82 -8.10 -7.26
CA HIS A 156 10.12 -9.28 -7.75
C HIS A 156 8.73 -8.86 -8.25
N VAL A 157 8.45 -9.08 -9.53
CA VAL A 157 7.18 -8.68 -10.16
C VAL A 157 6.39 -9.91 -10.58
N ILE A 158 5.16 -10.02 -10.09
CA ILE A 158 4.19 -11.04 -10.49
C ILE A 158 3.22 -10.36 -11.45
N ARG A 159 3.29 -10.72 -12.74
CA ARG A 159 2.48 -10.13 -13.81
C ARG A 159 1.13 -10.83 -13.95
N ASP A 160 0.19 -10.15 -14.59
CA ASP A 160 -1.05 -10.72 -15.12
C ASP A 160 -1.89 -11.50 -14.09
N VAL A 161 -1.88 -11.05 -12.84
CA VAL A 161 -2.74 -11.60 -11.79
C VAL A 161 -4.17 -11.15 -12.07
N ASP A 162 -5.11 -12.10 -12.18
CA ASP A 162 -6.53 -11.77 -12.25
C ASP A 162 -6.97 -11.17 -10.91
N GLY A 163 -7.14 -9.84 -10.88
CA GLY A 163 -7.53 -9.06 -9.71
C GLY A 163 -8.95 -9.35 -9.19
N HIS A 164 -9.70 -10.23 -9.85
CA HIS A 164 -11.03 -10.66 -9.43
C HIS A 164 -11.11 -12.17 -9.11
N ASP A 165 -9.99 -12.90 -9.20
CA ASP A 165 -9.87 -14.27 -8.73
C ASP A 165 -9.12 -14.32 -7.38
N ALA A 166 -9.85 -14.67 -6.33
CA ALA A 166 -9.31 -14.76 -4.97
C ALA A 166 -8.19 -15.81 -4.85
N ASP A 167 -8.23 -16.90 -5.61
CA ASP A 167 -7.19 -17.93 -5.58
C ASP A 167 -5.93 -17.45 -6.30
N ALA A 168 -6.06 -16.72 -7.40
CA ALA A 168 -4.93 -16.10 -8.10
C ALA A 168 -4.23 -15.06 -7.22
N ILE A 169 -5.00 -14.17 -6.58
CA ILE A 169 -4.46 -13.17 -5.63
C ILE A 169 -3.76 -13.86 -4.47
N LYS A 170 -4.36 -14.92 -3.90
CA LYS A 170 -3.74 -15.69 -2.82
C LYS A 170 -2.40 -16.28 -3.23
N GLN A 171 -2.32 -16.92 -4.39
CA GLN A 171 -1.07 -17.50 -4.91
C GLN A 171 0.01 -16.43 -5.15
N ALA A 172 -0.39 -15.25 -5.63
CA ALA A 172 0.52 -14.13 -5.82
C ALA A 172 1.08 -13.63 -4.47
N ILE A 173 0.23 -13.47 -3.45
CA ILE A 173 0.66 -13.08 -2.10
C ILE A 173 1.58 -14.12 -1.49
N GLU A 174 1.27 -15.42 -1.62
CA GLU A 174 2.12 -16.51 -1.14
C GLU A 174 3.49 -16.53 -1.84
N SER A 175 3.54 -16.21 -3.13
CA SER A 175 4.79 -16.11 -3.90
C SER A 175 5.60 -14.85 -3.59
N ALA A 176 4.97 -13.81 -3.06
CA ALA A 176 5.61 -12.55 -2.71
C ALA A 176 6.24 -12.54 -1.31
N ARG A 177 5.85 -13.46 -0.43
CA ARG A 177 6.34 -13.59 0.96
C ARG A 177 7.56 -14.50 1.06
#